data_AF-A0A937U3Z8-F1
#
_entry.id   AF-A0A937U3Z8-F1
#
_cell.length_a   1.000
_cell.length_b   1.000
_cell.length_c   1.000
_cell.angle_alpha   90.00
_cell.angle_beta   90.00
_cell.angle_gamma   90.00
#
_symmetry.space_group_name_H-M   'P 1'
#
loop_
_entity.id
_entity.type
_entity.pdbx_description
1 polymer ?
#
loop_
_entity_poly.entity_id
_entity_poly.type
_entity_poly.pdbx_seq_one_letter_code
_entity_poly.pdbx_strand_id
1 'polypeptide(L)'
;MACTIQAMYANRHEEEKMRETYYLIGLTDCMINQVNPILRTDLLRAMYKKVFAMKEALNIHWHGTLDQVLFPIDYQFYDDLAYRSSIRRARTMKELYQAIKRGTDEMFDILSLEYVFYCPWIGG
;
A
#
# COMPACT_ATOMS: atom_id res chain seq x y z
N MET A 1 -7.98 -3.23 -6.77
CA MET A 1 -7.18 -4.47 -6.51
C MET A 1 -6.52 -5.09 -7.75
N ALA A 2 -7.20 -5.27 -8.90
CA ALA A 2 -6.58 -5.92 -10.07
C ALA A 2 -5.27 -5.25 -10.56
N CYS A 3 -5.21 -3.91 -10.58
CA CYS A 3 -3.99 -3.17 -10.93
C CYS A 3 -2.85 -3.37 -9.93
N THR A 4 -3.17 -3.60 -8.64
CA THR A 4 -2.18 -3.91 -7.60
C THR A 4 -1.52 -5.27 -7.86
N ILE A 5 -2.33 -6.31 -8.10
CA ILE A 5 -1.82 -7.66 -8.41
C ILE A 5 -0.98 -7.62 -9.69
N GLN A 6 -1.43 -6.92 -10.73
CA GLN A 6 -0.68 -6.76 -11.97
C GLN A 6 0.67 -6.06 -11.76
N ALA A 7 0.71 -4.99 -10.95
CA ALA A 7 1.95 -4.28 -10.64
C ALA A 7 2.94 -5.15 -9.84
N MET A 8 2.45 -5.94 -8.89
CA MET A 8 3.29 -6.90 -8.14
C MET A 8 3.77 -8.04 -9.06
N TYR A 9 2.89 -8.58 -9.90
CA TYR A 9 3.24 -9.62 -10.87
C TYR A 9 4.26 -9.17 -11.92
N ALA A 10 4.18 -7.91 -12.36
CA ALA A 10 5.18 -7.31 -13.24
C ALA A 10 6.57 -7.28 -12.60
N ASN A 11 6.65 -7.08 -11.28
CA ASN A 11 7.87 -7.05 -10.49
C ASN A 11 8.20 -8.39 -9.80
N ARG A 12 7.57 -9.51 -10.19
CA ARG A 12 7.65 -10.80 -9.47
C ARG A 12 9.06 -11.39 -9.28
N HIS A 13 10.02 -10.96 -10.10
CA HIS A 13 11.41 -11.42 -10.04
C HIS A 13 12.29 -10.55 -9.13
N GLU A 14 11.75 -9.45 -8.62
CA GLU A 14 12.45 -8.47 -7.80
C GLU A 14 11.65 -8.19 -6.53
N GLU A 15 11.92 -8.93 -5.46
CA GLU A 15 11.20 -8.83 -4.18
C GLU A 15 11.21 -7.41 -3.61
N GLU A 16 12.36 -6.72 -3.68
CA GLU A 16 12.46 -5.34 -3.21
C GLU A 16 11.46 -4.42 -3.93
N LYS A 17 11.32 -4.55 -5.25
CA LYS A 17 10.35 -3.76 -6.02
C LYS A 17 8.91 -4.15 -5.72
N MET A 18 8.64 -5.41 -5.39
CA MET A 18 7.31 -5.83 -4.94
C MET A 18 6.96 -5.20 -3.59
N ARG A 19 7.89 -5.20 -2.63
CA ARG A 19 7.72 -4.54 -1.32
C ARG A 19 7.53 -3.03 -1.47
N GLU A 20 8.31 -2.38 -2.34
CA GLU A 20 8.14 -0.96 -2.65
C GLU A 20 6.79 -0.65 -3.30
N THR A 21 6.33 -1.51 -4.21
CA THR A 21 5.00 -1.43 -4.82
C THR A 21 3.91 -1.55 -3.75
N TYR A 22 4.03 -2.50 -2.84
CA TYR A 22 3.05 -2.70 -1.78
C TYR A 22 3.04 -1.55 -0.76
N TYR A 23 4.22 -0.99 -0.46
CA TYR A 23 4.36 0.22 0.34
C TYR A 23 3.69 1.43 -0.31
N LEU A 24 3.83 1.62 -1.63
CA LEU A 24 3.14 2.67 -2.38
C LEU A 24 1.62 2.56 -2.25
N ILE A 25 1.11 1.33 -2.26
CA ILE A 25 -0.31 1.03 -2.07
C ILE A 25 -0.78 1.37 -0.65
N GLY A 26 0.01 1.02 0.38
CA GLY A 26 -0.28 1.42 1.76
C GLY A 26 -0.28 2.93 1.97
N LEU A 27 0.61 3.66 1.30
CA LEU A 27 0.59 5.13 1.28
C LEU A 27 -0.70 5.66 0.67
N THR A 28 -1.12 5.08 -0.46
CA THR A 28 -2.32 5.50 -1.18
C THR A 28 -3.58 5.23 -0.38
N ASP A 29 -3.69 4.06 0.23
CA ASP A 29 -4.78 3.70 1.13
C ASP A 29 -4.89 4.69 2.30
N CYS A 30 -3.77 5.05 2.92
CA CYS A 30 -3.72 6.04 3.98
C CYS A 30 -4.26 7.42 3.53
N MET A 31 -4.06 7.81 2.26
CA MET A 31 -4.61 9.07 1.73
C MET A 31 -6.12 8.98 1.47
N ILE A 32 -6.59 7.86 0.90
CA ILE A 32 -8.01 7.66 0.57
C ILE A 32 -8.83 7.58 1.85
N ASN A 33 -8.38 6.78 2.81
CA ASN A 33 -9.09 6.54 4.07
C ASN A 33 -8.87 7.67 5.11
N GLN A 34 -8.05 8.68 4.80
CA GLN A 34 -7.72 9.83 5.66
C GLN A 34 -7.47 9.47 7.14
N VAL A 35 -6.80 8.35 7.39
CA VAL A 35 -6.74 7.71 8.72
C VAL A 35 -5.98 8.57 9.75
N ASN A 36 -5.10 9.46 9.29
CA ASN A 36 -4.32 10.33 10.16
C ASN A 36 -4.72 11.81 10.02
N PRO A 37 -5.07 12.51 11.13
CA PRO A 37 -5.43 13.93 11.11
C PRO A 37 -4.32 14.89 10.62
N ILE A 38 -3.05 14.48 10.65
CA ILE A 38 -1.91 15.23 10.08
C ILE A 38 -2.08 15.45 8.58
N LEU A 39 -2.76 14.53 7.90
CA LEU A 39 -3.03 14.60 6.47
C LEU A 39 -4.09 15.65 6.10
N ARG A 40 -4.64 16.37 7.07
CA ARG A 40 -5.51 17.54 6.83
C ARG A 40 -4.73 18.87 6.72
N THR A 41 -3.40 18.80 6.78
CA THR A 41 -2.50 19.97 6.65
C THR A 41 -1.74 19.94 5.32
N ASP A 42 -0.93 20.97 5.03
CA ASP A 42 -0.06 21.07 3.83
C ASP A 42 0.82 19.82 3.57
N LEU A 43 1.00 18.98 4.59
CA LEU A 43 1.73 17.72 4.52
C LEU A 43 1.08 16.68 3.60
N LEU A 44 -0.22 16.80 3.31
CA LEU A 44 -0.90 15.98 2.30
C LEU A 44 -0.26 16.15 0.93
N ARG A 45 0.08 17.38 0.55
CA ARG A 45 0.71 17.70 -0.74
C ARG A 45 2.10 17.07 -0.86
N ALA A 46 2.85 17.03 0.24
CA ALA A 46 4.15 16.37 0.29
C ALA A 46 4.03 14.85 0.11
N MET A 47 3.00 14.25 0.71
CA MET A 47 2.73 12.82 0.55
C MET A 47 2.27 12.48 -0.88
N TYR A 48 1.41 13.30 -1.49
CA TYR A 48 1.04 13.19 -2.90
C TYR A 48 2.27 13.20 -3.80
N LYS A 49 3.17 14.18 -3.63
CA LYS A 49 4.42 14.24 -4.41
C LYS A 49 5.24 12.97 -4.29
N LYS A 50 5.33 12.41 -3.08
CA LYS A 50 6.06 11.16 -2.84
C LYS A 50 5.41 9.96 -3.54
N VAL A 51 4.08 9.83 -3.44
CA VAL A 51 3.30 8.78 -4.12
C VAL A 51 3.46 8.89 -5.64
N PHE A 52 3.33 10.10 -6.20
CA PHE A 52 3.50 10.30 -7.64
C PHE A 52 4.92 9.99 -8.12
N ALA A 53 5.96 10.43 -7.39
CA ALA A 53 7.34 10.11 -7.72
C ALA A 53 7.63 8.60 -7.67
N MET A 54 7.12 7.90 -6.66
CA MET A 54 7.26 6.43 -6.57
C MET A 54 6.47 5.72 -7.66
N LYS A 55 5.28 6.21 -8.01
CA LYS A 55 4.46 5.67 -9.11
C LYS A 55 5.20 5.76 -10.44
N GLU A 56 5.82 6.91 -10.74
CA GLU A 56 6.65 7.07 -11.94
C GLU A 56 7.88 6.17 -11.91
N ALA A 57 8.60 6.09 -10.78
CA ALA A 57 9.78 5.25 -10.63
C ALA A 57 9.48 3.76 -10.84
N LEU A 58 8.33 3.29 -10.35
CA LEU A 58 7.88 1.90 -10.48
C LEU A 58 7.09 1.64 -11.78
N ASN A 59 6.89 2.66 -12.62
CA ASN A 59 6.14 2.62 -13.88
C ASN A 59 4.71 2.02 -13.74
N ILE A 60 4.04 2.29 -12.63
CA ILE A 60 2.74 1.69 -12.31
C ILE A 60 1.61 2.55 -12.87
N HIS A 61 0.77 1.96 -13.72
CA HIS A 61 -0.40 2.60 -14.30
C HIS A 61 -1.68 2.12 -13.61
N TRP A 62 -2.25 2.97 -12.74
CA TRP A 62 -3.56 2.74 -12.14
C TRP A 62 -4.65 3.25 -13.08
N HIS A 63 -5.38 2.33 -13.70
CA HIS A 63 -6.56 2.64 -14.51
C HIS A 63 -7.81 2.35 -13.66
N GLY A 64 -8.52 3.39 -13.21
CA GLY A 64 -9.82 3.26 -12.52
C GLY A 64 -9.89 3.91 -11.14
N THR A 65 -11.03 3.73 -10.46
CA THR A 65 -11.27 4.21 -9.09
C THR A 65 -10.46 3.38 -8.09
N LEU A 66 -9.67 4.08 -7.28
CA LEU A 66 -8.82 3.52 -6.23
C LEU A 66 -9.60 3.35 -4.92
N ASP A 67 -10.80 2.80 -4.95
CA ASP A 67 -11.62 2.70 -3.73
C ASP A 67 -11.14 1.57 -2.78
N GLN A 68 -10.51 0.54 -3.32
CA GLN A 68 -9.93 -0.57 -2.55
C GLN A 68 -8.58 -1.00 -3.13
N VAL A 69 -7.51 -0.63 -2.42
CA VAL A 69 -6.13 -0.78 -2.89
C VAL A 69 -5.36 -1.84 -2.11
N LEU A 70 -5.59 -1.94 -0.79
CA LEU A 70 -5.05 -3.00 0.07
C LEU A 70 -5.83 -4.31 -0.09
N PHE A 71 -5.12 -5.44 0.01
CA PHE A 71 -5.76 -6.75 0.01
C PHE A 71 -6.44 -7.01 1.36
N PRO A 72 -7.63 -7.63 1.36
CA PRO A 72 -8.25 -8.07 2.60
C PRO A 72 -7.42 -9.22 3.16
N ILE A 73 -6.80 -9.00 4.31
CA ILE A 73 -6.13 -10.05 5.09
C ILE A 73 -7.10 -10.47 6.19
N ASP A 74 -7.18 -11.78 6.43
CA ASP A 74 -8.04 -12.31 7.48
C ASP A 74 -7.60 -11.80 8.86
N TYR A 75 -8.58 -11.49 9.70
CA TYR A 75 -8.35 -10.97 11.06
C TYR A 75 -7.54 -11.93 11.94
N GLN A 76 -7.45 -13.20 11.54
CA GLN A 76 -6.65 -14.23 12.21
C GLN A 76 -5.14 -14.06 11.96
N PHE A 77 -4.77 -13.44 10.83
CA PHE A 77 -3.38 -13.23 10.44
C PHE A 77 -2.94 -11.78 10.64
N TYR A 78 -3.86 -10.80 10.58
CA TYR A 78 -3.50 -9.40 10.71
C TYR A 78 -4.53 -8.57 11.50
N ASP A 79 -4.05 -7.80 12.48
CA ASP A 79 -4.87 -6.87 13.26
C ASP A 79 -4.94 -5.49 12.58
N ASP A 80 -5.94 -5.33 11.70
CA ASP A 80 -6.20 -4.06 11.00
C ASP A 80 -6.51 -2.91 11.99
N LEU A 81 -7.12 -3.20 13.15
CA LEU A 81 -7.43 -2.20 14.16
C LEU A 81 -6.16 -1.68 14.85
N ALA A 82 -5.20 -2.55 15.13
CA ALA A 82 -3.89 -2.17 15.65
C ALA A 82 -3.10 -1.34 14.63
N TYR A 83 -3.12 -1.73 13.36
CA TYR A 83 -2.49 -0.98 12.26
C TYR A 83 -3.07 0.43 12.11
N ARG A 84 -4.40 0.55 12.00
CA ARG A 84 -5.08 1.86 11.93
C ARG A 84 -4.82 2.72 13.17
N SER A 85 -4.76 2.10 14.35
CA SER A 85 -4.44 2.78 15.59
C SER A 85 -2.99 3.30 15.62
N SER A 86 -2.04 2.53 15.10
CA SER A 86 -0.64 2.94 14.95
C SER A 86 -0.51 4.14 14.01
N ILE A 87 -1.17 4.09 12.85
CA ILE A 87 -1.24 5.20 11.90
C ILE A 87 -1.86 6.44 12.52
N ARG A 88 -2.98 6.30 13.26
CA ARG A 88 -3.67 7.42 13.90
C ARG A 88 -2.85 8.06 15.02
N ARG A 89 -2.00 7.29 15.70
CA ARG A 89 -1.14 7.76 16.80
C ARG A 89 0.13 8.47 16.32
N ALA A 90 0.56 8.24 15.08
CA ALA A 90 1.74 8.90 14.52
C ALA A 90 1.53 10.42 14.54
N ARG A 91 2.43 11.14 15.24
CA ARG A 91 2.37 12.60 15.41
C ARG A 91 3.26 13.34 14.41
N THR A 92 4.14 12.62 13.72
CA THR A 92 5.03 13.18 12.70
C THR A 92 4.93 12.39 11.39
N MET A 93 5.28 13.04 10.26
CA MET A 93 5.33 12.36 8.95
C MET A 93 6.33 11.21 8.92
N LYS A 94 7.44 11.31 9.65
CA LYS A 94 8.45 10.25 9.71
C LYS A 94 7.91 9.00 10.41
N GLU A 95 7.23 9.18 11.54
CA GLU A 95 6.55 8.09 12.24
C GLU A 95 5.45 7.47 11.39
N LEU A 96 4.68 8.30 10.67
CA LEU A 96 3.63 7.83 9.77
C LEU A 96 4.21 6.92 8.67
N TYR A 97 5.28 7.36 7.99
CA TYR A 97 5.94 6.54 6.97
C TYR A 97 6.54 5.25 7.55
N GLN A 98 7.11 5.29 8.75
CA GLN A 98 7.65 4.10 9.40
C GLN A 98 6.56 3.14 9.88
N ALA A 99 5.41 3.64 10.31
CA ALA A 99 4.27 2.83 10.70
C ALA A 99 3.65 2.13 9.48
N ILE A 100 3.46 2.88 8.39
CA ILE A 100 2.98 2.32 7.12
C ILE A 100 3.97 1.29 6.60
N LYS A 101 5.27 1.60 6.55
CA LYS A 101 6.29 0.67 6.07
C LYS A 101 6.28 -0.65 6.85
N ARG A 102 6.31 -0.58 8.18
CA ARG A 102 6.25 -1.79 9.03
C ARG A 102 4.99 -2.59 8.80
N GLY A 103 3.83 -1.92 8.74
CA GLY A 103 2.56 -2.61 8.50
C GLY A 103 2.52 -3.26 7.11
N THR A 104 2.95 -2.56 6.07
CA THR A 104 2.98 -3.11 4.70
C THR A 104 4.00 -4.23 4.54
N ASP A 105 5.15 -4.18 5.23
CA ASP A 105 6.14 -5.25 5.21
C ASP A 105 5.57 -6.52 5.87
N GLU A 106 4.93 -6.39 7.03
CA GLU A 106 4.27 -7.51 7.73
C GLU A 106 3.10 -8.09 6.93
N MET A 107 2.25 -7.23 6.36
CA MET A 107 1.18 -7.64 5.45
C MET A 107 1.75 -8.37 4.22
N PHE A 108 2.83 -7.88 3.63
CA PHE A 108 3.48 -8.52 2.49
C PHE A 108 4.01 -9.91 2.85
N ASP A 109 4.63 -10.06 4.02
CA ASP A 109 5.13 -11.34 4.50
C ASP A 109 3.98 -12.35 4.67
N ILE A 110 2.88 -11.94 5.29
CA ILE A 110 1.67 -12.77 5.43
C ILE A 110 1.10 -13.16 4.06
N LEU A 111 0.99 -12.19 3.14
CA LEU A 111 0.48 -12.44 1.79
C LEU A 111 1.38 -13.40 1.02
N SER A 112 2.69 -13.33 1.20
CA SER A 112 3.65 -14.20 0.51
C SER A 112 3.60 -15.65 1.00
N LEU A 113 3.21 -15.85 2.27
CA LEU A 113 3.17 -17.17 2.91
C LEU A 113 1.80 -17.85 2.75
N GLU A 114 0.72 -17.08 2.94
CA GLU A 114 -0.63 -17.63 3.13
C GLU A 114 -1.56 -17.41 1.93
N TYR A 115 -1.23 -16.49 1.00
CA TYR A 115 -2.16 -16.09 -0.07
C TYR A 115 -1.64 -16.42 -1.47
N VAL A 116 -2.50 -17.08 -2.26
CA VAL A 116 -2.28 -17.31 -3.70
C VAL A 116 -3.21 -16.43 -4.51
N PHE A 117 -2.64 -15.50 -5.27
CA PHE A 117 -3.41 -14.62 -6.15
C PHE A 117 -3.55 -15.20 -7.55
N TYR A 118 -4.77 -15.48 -7.97
CA TYR A 118 -5.07 -15.80 -9.36
C TYR A 118 -5.26 -14.51 -10.15
N CYS A 119 -4.33 -14.26 -11.08
CA CYS A 119 -4.44 -13.13 -11.99
C CYS A 119 -5.07 -13.65 -13.30
N PRO A 120 -6.38 -13.42 -13.55
CA PRO A 120 -6.98 -13.85 -14.80
C PRO A 120 -6.30 -13.11 -15.96
N TRP A 121 -5.75 -13.88 -16.88
CA TRP A 121 -5.21 -13.37 -18.14
C TRP A 121 -6.36 -12.69 -18.90
N ILE A 122 -6.29 -11.37 -19.07
CA ILE A 122 -7.13 -10.70 -20.05
C ILE A 122 -6.59 -11.15 -21.40
N GLY A 123 -7.36 -12.00 -22.09
CA GLY A 123 -7.05 -12.57 -23.40
C GLY A 123 -6.47 -11.55 -24.37
N GLY A 124 -5.52 -12.03 -25.19
CA GLY A 124 -5.09 -11.34 -26.41
C GLY A 124 -6.11 -11.49 -27.53
#